data_AF-A0AA96S6A0-F1
#
_entry.id   AF-A0AA96S6A0-F1
#
_cell.length_a   1.000
_cell.length_b   1.000
_cell.length_c   1.000
_cell.angle_alpha   90.00
_cell.angle_beta   90.00
_cell.angle_gamma   90.00
#
_symmetry.space_group_name_H-M   'P 1'
#
loop_
_entity.id
_entity.type
_entity.pdbx_description
1 polymer ?
#
loop_
_entity_poly.entity_id
_entity_poly.type
_entity_poly.pdbx_seq_one_letter_code
_entity_poly.pdbx_strand_id
1 'polypeptide(L)'
;MIKKLTELLRPTNLLVIIILIVFPIIPMTFIRALNLEIAEPDTLAYFGSILGGILTLVGVSLTIRHSDNSYKKAFDKNLENEFIQSFPQKIEAINNVKIESEKFLSEFKSMIGQVIEQPDAAGINSETLKELKNNYSLKLLPVAAKLDGHVYVEVIHYLEEMDHFNDFILDKDRYIERNGLEMFKEEFKVKYAQACLKISRSIEFFDEYQKSMGDYFTKITKDKNLWKPNPILSHQQRKRKLYEKLFLRVGQSKREKFKITVAHNQTSLENPYHLGMQKFKEVVETASNDAIQVEIHPGTLGTNEVELLNKLQKGTIDVIVVSPNVVSRTGIHELDLLTLPYLFDSYEHWERAVDGKVGRYISSLIKRKSNNRLHVLGYLSAGVRHYYGKKPIVGLDDLKGMTVRTQTAGVAADYLTKIGAITTSMVWGEIYQGLQQKTIDFAENAYPYFVEQNHHKTDNGKYITETGHDYTTRFLLMNGKKYAALSRQQKKVLMEAVKAAVDEERQALYDQEAVYKEIALQDGAEIFQIDPQPFKQIVEPIQQMLAKDIETENLLKTIKELKQIS
;
A
#
# COMPACT_ATOMS: atom_id res chain seq x y z
N MET A 1 -64.80 -20.66 39.58
CA MET A 1 -63.59 -21.12 38.87
C MET A 1 -63.64 -20.74 37.39
N ILE A 2 -64.72 -21.03 36.66
CA ILE A 2 -64.90 -20.62 35.25
C ILE A 2 -64.89 -19.09 35.05
N LYS A 3 -65.54 -18.32 35.94
CA LYS A 3 -65.56 -16.84 35.84
C LYS A 3 -64.18 -16.17 36.09
N LYS A 4 -63.28 -16.81 36.84
CA LYS A 4 -61.87 -16.37 37.02
C LYS A 4 -60.96 -16.81 35.86
N LEU A 5 -61.36 -17.84 35.12
CA LEU A 5 -60.70 -18.24 33.87
C LEU A 5 -61.00 -17.26 32.73
N THR A 6 -62.20 -16.65 32.72
CA THR A 6 -62.61 -15.71 31.66
C THR A 6 -61.91 -14.34 31.76
N GLU A 7 -61.45 -13.93 32.94
CA GLU A 7 -60.67 -12.68 33.10
C GLU A 7 -59.17 -12.85 32.84
N LEU A 8 -58.61 -14.07 32.89
CA LEU A 8 -57.21 -14.35 32.56
C LEU A 8 -56.94 -14.56 31.07
N LEU A 9 -57.99 -14.64 30.24
CA LEU A 9 -57.90 -14.93 28.81
C LEU A 9 -58.15 -13.66 27.97
N ARG A 10 -57.10 -12.85 27.79
CA ARG A 10 -57.01 -11.89 26.66
C ARG A 10 -56.60 -12.61 25.36
N PRO A 11 -56.89 -12.04 24.17
CA PRO A 11 -57.07 -12.79 22.92
C PRO A 11 -55.83 -13.50 22.33
N THR A 12 -54.64 -13.31 22.89
CA THR A 12 -53.38 -13.72 22.25
C THR A 12 -52.99 -15.18 22.48
N ASN A 13 -53.59 -15.88 23.44
CA ASN A 13 -53.14 -17.22 23.85
C ASN A 13 -54.00 -18.39 23.37
N LEU A 14 -55.13 -18.16 22.68
CA LEU A 14 -55.89 -19.25 22.06
C LEU A 14 -55.22 -19.74 20.75
N LEU A 15 -54.58 -18.82 20.00
CA LEU A 15 -53.90 -19.15 18.74
C LEU A 15 -52.68 -20.06 18.96
N VAL A 16 -51.94 -19.84 20.04
CA VAL A 16 -50.71 -20.60 20.35
C VAL A 16 -51.04 -22.03 20.79
N ILE A 17 -52.14 -22.24 21.52
CA ILE A 17 -52.55 -23.59 21.94
C ILE A 17 -53.19 -24.37 20.78
N ILE A 18 -53.93 -23.70 19.88
CA ILE A 18 -54.41 -24.31 18.63
C ILE A 18 -53.22 -24.73 17.76
N ILE A 19 -52.17 -23.91 17.67
CA ILE A 19 -50.95 -24.23 16.92
C ILE A 19 -50.15 -25.36 17.59
N LEU A 20 -50.11 -25.45 18.92
CA LEU A 20 -49.31 -26.51 19.58
C LEU A 20 -49.99 -27.88 19.60
N ILE A 21 -51.33 -27.95 19.52
CA ILE A 21 -52.06 -29.23 19.56
C ILE A 21 -52.46 -29.72 18.15
N VAL A 22 -52.81 -28.82 17.22
CA VAL A 22 -53.30 -29.22 15.87
C VAL A 22 -52.15 -29.51 14.90
N PHE A 23 -51.01 -28.83 15.05
CA PHE A 23 -49.92 -28.87 14.06
C PHE A 23 -48.99 -30.10 14.12
N PRO A 24 -48.88 -30.87 15.23
CA PRO A 24 -48.20 -32.18 15.21
C PRO A 24 -49.07 -33.31 14.64
N ILE A 25 -50.40 -33.13 14.58
CA ILE A 25 -51.32 -34.17 14.11
C ILE A 25 -51.41 -34.17 12.58
N ILE A 26 -51.37 -33.00 11.94
CA ILE A 26 -51.45 -32.84 10.48
C ILE A 26 -50.34 -33.60 9.73
N PRO A 27 -49.05 -33.59 10.14
CA PRO A 27 -48.01 -34.33 9.44
C PRO A 27 -48.22 -35.85 9.50
N MET A 28 -48.69 -36.39 10.63
CA MET A 28 -48.86 -37.83 10.80
C MET A 28 -50.09 -38.40 10.06
N THR A 29 -51.19 -37.65 9.96
CA THR A 29 -52.33 -38.03 9.10
C THR A 29 -52.01 -37.85 7.62
N PHE A 30 -51.19 -36.87 7.24
CA PHE A 30 -50.77 -36.64 5.85
C PHE A 30 -49.78 -37.72 5.35
N ILE A 31 -48.85 -38.17 6.21
CA ILE A 31 -47.94 -39.30 5.91
C ILE A 31 -48.70 -40.62 5.75
N ARG A 32 -49.74 -40.87 6.58
CA ARG A 32 -50.60 -42.06 6.45
C ARG A 32 -51.57 -42.00 5.26
N ALA A 33 -52.07 -40.82 4.88
CA ALA A 33 -52.99 -40.66 3.75
C ALA A 33 -52.31 -40.83 2.37
N LEU A 34 -50.99 -40.64 2.30
CA LEU A 34 -50.19 -40.76 1.07
C LEU A 34 -49.55 -42.14 0.86
N ASN A 35 -49.75 -43.08 1.79
CA ASN A 35 -49.25 -44.46 1.74
C ASN A 35 -47.76 -44.57 1.34
N LEU A 36 -46.93 -43.64 1.81
CA LEU A 36 -45.50 -43.61 1.54
C LEU A 36 -44.78 -44.60 2.46
N GLU A 37 -44.41 -45.76 1.92
CA GLU A 37 -43.50 -46.68 2.60
C GLU A 37 -42.09 -46.06 2.68
N ILE A 38 -41.65 -45.84 3.92
CA ILE A 38 -40.27 -45.52 4.35
C ILE A 38 -39.62 -44.34 3.59
N ALA A 39 -39.90 -43.12 4.05
CA ALA A 39 -39.28 -41.91 3.52
C ALA A 39 -37.76 -41.86 3.83
N GLU A 40 -36.97 -41.49 2.82
CA GLU A 40 -35.52 -41.38 2.85
C GLU A 40 -34.99 -40.30 3.82
N PRO A 41 -33.75 -40.46 4.35
CA PRO A 41 -33.15 -39.61 5.39
C PRO A 41 -33.13 -38.11 5.10
N ASP A 42 -33.05 -37.71 3.84
CA ASP A 42 -32.97 -36.31 3.42
C ASP A 42 -34.31 -35.56 3.61
N THR A 43 -35.43 -36.28 3.56
CA THR A 43 -36.76 -35.69 3.79
C THR A 43 -36.97 -35.39 5.29
N LEU A 44 -36.41 -36.23 6.17
CA LEU A 44 -36.40 -36.01 7.62
C LEU A 44 -35.45 -34.86 8.02
N ALA A 45 -34.32 -34.71 7.33
CA ALA A 45 -33.37 -33.61 7.55
C ALA A 45 -33.93 -32.25 7.11
N TYR A 46 -34.69 -32.20 6.00
CA TYR A 46 -35.37 -30.99 5.53
C TYR A 46 -36.49 -30.54 6.47
N PHE A 47 -37.25 -31.48 7.06
CA PHE A 47 -38.23 -31.13 8.09
C PHE A 47 -37.57 -30.71 9.42
N GLY A 48 -36.44 -31.31 9.79
CA GLY A 48 -35.65 -30.92 10.97
C GLY A 48 -35.06 -29.51 10.88
N SER A 49 -34.64 -29.08 9.69
CA SER A 49 -34.09 -27.73 9.48
C SER A 49 -35.16 -26.64 9.46
N ILE A 50 -36.36 -26.93 8.94
CA ILE A 50 -37.53 -26.05 9.06
C ILE A 50 -37.97 -25.93 10.54
N LEU A 51 -37.98 -27.04 11.29
CA LEU A 51 -38.30 -27.03 12.72
C LEU A 51 -37.25 -26.26 13.55
N GLY A 52 -35.97 -26.38 13.20
CA GLY A 52 -34.86 -25.63 13.79
C GLY A 52 -34.90 -24.14 13.47
N GLY A 53 -35.25 -23.76 12.24
CA GLY A 53 -35.46 -22.37 11.84
C GLY A 53 -36.64 -21.72 12.57
N ILE A 54 -37.74 -22.47 12.76
CA ILE A 54 -38.92 -22.00 13.49
C ILE A 54 -38.66 -21.93 15.00
N LEU A 55 -37.94 -22.88 15.59
CA LEU A 55 -37.51 -22.82 17.01
C LEU A 55 -36.52 -21.69 17.27
N THR A 56 -35.71 -21.31 16.27
CA THR A 56 -34.83 -20.13 16.34
C THR A 56 -35.61 -18.82 16.21
N LEU A 57 -36.69 -18.82 15.43
CA LEU A 57 -37.66 -17.71 15.33
C LEU A 57 -38.53 -17.54 16.59
N VAL A 58 -38.85 -18.63 17.28
CA VAL A 58 -39.66 -18.61 18.53
C VAL A 58 -38.78 -18.52 19.79
N GLY A 59 -37.51 -18.89 19.71
CA GLY A 59 -36.56 -19.05 20.82
C GLY A 59 -35.84 -17.78 21.33
N VAL A 60 -36.38 -16.57 21.14
CA VAL A 60 -35.89 -15.35 21.83
C VAL A 60 -36.97 -14.68 22.69
N SER A 61 -37.98 -15.43 23.14
CA SER A 61 -38.94 -14.92 24.15
C SER A 61 -39.31 -15.91 25.25
N LEU A 62 -38.34 -16.70 25.73
CA LEU A 62 -38.39 -17.25 27.09
C LEU A 62 -37.19 -16.79 27.90
N THR A 63 -37.46 -15.71 28.64
CA THR A 63 -36.77 -15.29 29.84
C THR A 63 -36.45 -16.49 30.73
N ILE A 64 -35.20 -16.93 30.81
CA ILE A 64 -34.66 -17.47 32.06
C ILE A 64 -33.87 -16.33 32.72
N ARG A 65 -34.61 -15.46 33.42
CA ARG A 65 -34.10 -14.82 34.62
C ARG A 65 -34.18 -15.88 35.71
N HIS A 66 -33.04 -16.47 36.07
CA HIS A 66 -32.53 -16.60 37.44
C HIS A 66 -31.50 -17.74 37.54
N SER A 67 -30.35 -17.38 38.14
CA SER A 67 -29.44 -18.20 38.94
C SER A 67 -29.18 -19.64 38.49
N ASP A 68 -28.08 -19.91 37.79
CA ASP A 68 -26.99 -20.69 38.40
C ASP A 68 -25.69 -20.64 37.60
N ASN A 69 -24.57 -20.77 38.32
CA ASN A 69 -23.20 -20.56 37.88
C ASN A 69 -22.58 -21.78 37.15
N SER A 70 -23.37 -22.55 36.40
CA SER A 70 -22.96 -23.89 35.91
C SER A 70 -22.52 -23.97 34.42
N TYR A 71 -22.76 -22.96 33.58
CA TYR A 71 -22.33 -23.01 32.16
C TYR A 71 -20.85 -22.68 31.91
N LYS A 72 -20.08 -22.35 32.94
CA LYS A 72 -18.62 -22.10 32.83
C LYS A 72 -17.77 -23.37 32.68
N LYS A 73 -18.36 -24.56 32.59
CA LYS A 73 -17.64 -25.84 32.49
C LYS A 73 -17.93 -26.69 31.26
N ALA A 74 -18.67 -26.19 30.26
CA ALA A 74 -18.97 -26.95 29.04
C ALA A 74 -18.82 -26.11 27.77
N PHE A 75 -17.73 -25.35 27.65
CA PHE A 75 -17.20 -25.02 26.32
C PHE A 75 -16.31 -26.20 25.93
N ASP A 76 -16.92 -27.16 25.26
CA ASP A 76 -16.37 -28.47 24.97
C ASP A 76 -15.18 -28.37 24.02
N LYS A 77 -14.01 -28.89 24.43
CA LYS A 77 -12.81 -29.01 23.57
C LYS A 77 -13.11 -29.80 22.28
N ASN A 78 -14.17 -30.61 22.27
CA ASN A 78 -14.60 -31.34 21.09
C ASN A 78 -15.20 -30.44 20.01
N LEU A 79 -15.94 -29.38 20.37
CA LEU A 79 -16.51 -28.42 19.40
C LEU A 79 -15.43 -27.54 18.75
N GLU A 80 -14.40 -27.18 19.52
CA GLU A 80 -13.23 -26.45 19.01
C GLU A 80 -12.41 -27.35 18.06
N ASN A 81 -12.25 -28.64 18.38
CA ASN A 81 -11.58 -29.61 17.51
C ASN A 81 -12.41 -29.95 16.25
N GLU A 82 -13.74 -30.09 16.34
CA GLU A 82 -14.62 -30.26 15.17
C GLU A 82 -14.60 -29.03 14.25
N PHE A 83 -14.55 -27.84 14.83
CA PHE A 83 -14.44 -26.60 14.07
C PHE A 83 -13.09 -26.49 13.33
N ILE A 84 -11.99 -26.88 13.98
CA ILE A 84 -10.65 -26.93 13.38
C ILE A 84 -10.54 -28.05 12.32
N GLN A 85 -11.14 -29.21 12.56
CA GLN A 85 -11.12 -30.35 11.62
C GLN A 85 -12.01 -30.13 10.38
N SER A 86 -13.08 -29.35 10.48
CA SER A 86 -13.94 -28.98 9.33
C SER A 86 -13.42 -27.79 8.52
N PHE A 87 -12.35 -27.12 9.00
CA PHE A 87 -11.79 -25.93 8.38
C PHE A 87 -11.19 -26.18 6.97
N PRO A 88 -10.46 -27.28 6.71
CA PRO A 88 -9.98 -27.61 5.37
C PRO A 88 -11.11 -27.87 4.38
N GLN A 89 -12.19 -28.55 4.80
CA GLN A 89 -13.36 -28.82 3.96
C GLN A 89 -14.12 -27.53 3.62
N LYS A 90 -14.16 -26.57 4.55
CA LYS A 90 -14.73 -25.23 4.29
C LYS A 90 -13.84 -24.42 3.36
N ILE A 91 -12.51 -24.50 3.46
CA ILE A 91 -11.57 -23.87 2.51
C ILE A 91 -11.70 -24.49 1.12
N GLU A 92 -11.83 -25.81 1.02
CA GLU A 92 -12.05 -26.52 -0.24
C GLU A 92 -13.39 -26.13 -0.88
N ALA A 93 -14.47 -26.04 -0.09
CA ALA A 93 -15.76 -25.52 -0.53
C ALA A 93 -15.68 -24.07 -1.05
N ILE A 94 -14.93 -23.20 -0.36
CA ILE A 94 -14.68 -21.81 -0.78
C ILE A 94 -13.87 -21.75 -2.09
N ASN A 95 -12.83 -22.58 -2.22
CA ASN A 95 -12.02 -22.65 -3.45
C ASN A 95 -12.83 -23.17 -4.64
N ASN A 96 -13.74 -24.13 -4.43
CA ASN A 96 -14.63 -24.62 -5.48
C ASN A 96 -15.61 -23.54 -5.96
N VAL A 97 -16.18 -22.74 -5.04
CA VAL A 97 -17.01 -21.57 -5.40
C VAL A 97 -16.22 -20.55 -6.22
N LYS A 98 -14.96 -20.30 -5.86
CA LYS A 98 -14.07 -19.39 -6.61
C LYS A 98 -13.84 -19.89 -8.05
N ILE A 99 -13.49 -21.16 -8.22
CA ILE A 99 -13.26 -21.79 -9.53
C ILE A 99 -14.53 -21.73 -10.41
N GLU A 100 -15.69 -22.00 -9.83
CA GLU A 100 -16.97 -21.91 -10.56
C GLU A 100 -17.29 -20.46 -10.97
N SER A 101 -17.00 -19.47 -10.10
CA SER A 101 -17.22 -18.04 -10.40
C SER A 101 -16.31 -17.49 -11.51
N GLU A 102 -15.04 -17.93 -11.58
CA GLU A 102 -14.11 -17.54 -12.64
C GLU A 102 -14.50 -18.16 -13.98
N LYS A 103 -14.92 -19.43 -13.97
CA LYS A 103 -15.43 -20.13 -15.14
C LYS A 103 -16.70 -19.47 -15.68
N PHE A 104 -17.64 -19.11 -14.81
CA PHE A 104 -18.83 -18.32 -15.15
C PHE A 104 -18.47 -16.99 -15.82
N LEU A 105 -17.52 -16.23 -15.26
CA LEU A 105 -17.13 -14.93 -15.82
C LEU A 105 -16.57 -15.07 -17.25
N SER A 106 -15.86 -16.17 -17.53
CA SER A 106 -15.35 -16.48 -18.87
C SER A 106 -16.47 -16.87 -19.85
N GLU A 107 -17.38 -17.75 -19.44
CA GLU A 107 -18.51 -18.20 -20.26
C GLU A 107 -19.51 -17.05 -20.53
N PHE A 108 -19.79 -16.24 -19.52
CA PHE A 108 -20.64 -15.06 -19.61
C PHE A 108 -20.06 -13.98 -20.53
N LYS A 109 -18.75 -13.69 -20.42
CA LYS A 109 -18.05 -12.78 -21.35
C LYS A 109 -18.11 -13.26 -22.80
N SER A 110 -17.95 -14.57 -23.02
CA SER A 110 -18.05 -15.18 -24.35
C SER A 110 -19.46 -15.07 -24.93
N MET A 111 -20.48 -15.33 -24.12
CA MET A 111 -21.89 -15.24 -24.52
C MET A 111 -22.31 -13.80 -24.83
N ILE A 112 -21.87 -12.83 -24.02
CA ILE A 112 -22.17 -11.41 -24.22
C ILE A 112 -21.39 -10.80 -25.39
N GLY A 113 -20.16 -11.27 -25.68
CA GLY A 113 -19.43 -10.90 -26.88
C GLY A 113 -20.21 -11.21 -28.17
N GLN A 114 -20.87 -12.36 -28.23
CA GLN A 114 -21.73 -12.74 -29.36
C GLN A 114 -23.00 -11.87 -29.47
N VAL A 115 -23.57 -11.44 -28.35
CA VAL A 115 -24.74 -10.53 -28.30
C VAL A 115 -24.40 -9.12 -28.79
N ILE A 116 -23.18 -8.64 -28.54
CA ILE A 116 -22.72 -7.32 -28.97
C ILE A 116 -22.42 -7.29 -30.48
N GLU A 117 -21.89 -8.39 -31.03
CA GLU A 117 -21.50 -8.48 -32.45
C GLU A 117 -22.68 -8.81 -33.38
N GLN A 118 -23.66 -9.60 -32.93
CA GLN A 118 -24.83 -10.02 -33.74
C GLN A 118 -26.13 -10.05 -32.92
N PRO A 119 -26.73 -8.88 -32.59
CA PRO A 119 -27.86 -8.79 -31.66
C PRO A 119 -29.16 -9.49 -32.12
N ASP A 120 -29.33 -9.75 -33.43
CA ASP A 120 -30.52 -10.42 -33.98
C ASP A 120 -30.37 -11.94 -34.13
N ALA A 121 -29.14 -12.47 -34.05
CA ALA A 121 -28.86 -13.89 -34.26
C ALA A 121 -28.65 -14.68 -32.96
N ALA A 122 -28.51 -14.01 -31.81
CA ALA A 122 -27.98 -14.61 -30.59
C ALA A 122 -28.91 -15.62 -29.88
N GLY A 123 -30.18 -15.77 -30.27
CA GLY A 123 -31.06 -16.83 -29.73
C GLY A 123 -31.23 -16.88 -28.21
N ILE A 124 -30.83 -15.83 -27.48
CA ILE A 124 -30.94 -15.76 -26.02
C ILE A 124 -32.39 -15.41 -25.68
N ASN A 125 -33.20 -16.45 -25.52
CA ASN A 125 -34.58 -16.32 -25.07
C ASN A 125 -34.66 -16.36 -23.54
N SER A 126 -35.83 -15.98 -22.99
CA SER A 126 -36.05 -15.92 -21.53
C SER A 126 -35.87 -17.28 -20.83
N GLU A 127 -35.97 -18.37 -21.57
CA GLU A 127 -35.89 -19.74 -21.08
C GLU A 127 -34.43 -20.12 -20.84
N THR A 128 -33.53 -19.82 -21.78
CA THR A 128 -32.08 -20.05 -21.64
C THR A 128 -31.48 -19.30 -20.45
N LEU A 129 -31.88 -18.03 -20.23
CA LEU A 129 -31.41 -17.22 -19.10
C LEU A 129 -31.96 -17.73 -17.75
N LYS A 130 -33.22 -18.19 -17.72
CA LYS A 130 -33.83 -18.81 -16.52
C LYS A 130 -33.19 -20.16 -16.20
N GLU A 131 -32.87 -20.96 -17.20
CA GLU A 131 -32.27 -22.29 -17.02
C GLU A 131 -30.83 -22.19 -16.50
N LEU A 132 -30.05 -21.22 -16.98
CA LEU A 132 -28.72 -20.88 -16.45
C LEU A 132 -28.79 -20.38 -14.99
N LYS A 133 -29.74 -19.48 -14.68
CA LYS A 133 -30.00 -18.99 -13.31
C LYS A 133 -30.37 -20.13 -12.35
N ASN A 134 -31.26 -21.02 -12.78
CA ASN A 134 -31.76 -22.13 -11.96
C ASN A 134 -30.66 -23.16 -11.71
N ASN A 135 -29.89 -23.56 -12.73
CA ASN A 135 -28.79 -24.50 -12.60
C ASN A 135 -27.70 -24.04 -11.62
N TYR A 136 -27.46 -22.73 -11.52
CA TYR A 136 -26.46 -22.16 -10.61
C TYR A 136 -27.01 -21.89 -9.22
N SER A 137 -28.24 -21.40 -9.10
CA SER A 137 -28.93 -21.26 -7.81
C SER A 137 -28.97 -22.61 -7.09
N LEU A 138 -29.27 -23.70 -7.82
CA LEU A 138 -29.26 -25.08 -7.30
C LEU A 138 -27.87 -25.58 -6.88
N LYS A 139 -26.78 -25.02 -7.41
CA LYS A 139 -25.38 -25.40 -7.07
C LYS A 139 -24.76 -24.54 -5.98
N LEU A 140 -25.00 -23.22 -6.00
CA LEU A 140 -24.41 -22.24 -5.08
C LEU A 140 -25.15 -22.15 -3.75
N LEU A 141 -26.48 -22.20 -3.72
CA LEU A 141 -27.26 -22.07 -2.47
C LEU A 141 -26.95 -23.19 -1.46
N PRO A 142 -26.83 -24.48 -1.85
CA PRO A 142 -26.48 -25.55 -0.91
C PRO A 142 -25.05 -25.46 -0.37
N VAL A 143 -24.13 -24.85 -1.11
CA VAL A 143 -22.73 -24.64 -0.70
C VAL A 143 -22.62 -23.40 0.18
N ALA A 144 -23.30 -22.31 -0.17
CA ALA A 144 -23.36 -21.08 0.63
C ALA A 144 -24.07 -21.28 1.98
N ALA A 145 -25.08 -22.17 2.04
CA ALA A 145 -25.74 -22.55 3.28
C ALA A 145 -24.83 -23.30 4.28
N LYS A 146 -23.67 -23.81 3.82
CA LYS A 146 -22.64 -24.44 4.66
C LYS A 146 -21.56 -23.46 5.15
N LEU A 147 -21.61 -22.20 4.70
CA LEU A 147 -20.69 -21.13 5.08
C LEU A 147 -21.32 -20.23 6.15
N ASP A 148 -20.50 -19.45 6.86
CA ASP A 148 -20.96 -18.58 7.96
C ASP A 148 -21.98 -17.54 7.44
N GLY A 149 -22.92 -17.12 8.30
CA GLY A 149 -24.14 -16.40 7.89
C GLY A 149 -23.91 -15.06 7.17
N HIS A 150 -22.73 -14.45 7.31
CA HIS A 150 -22.33 -13.25 6.56
C HIS A 150 -21.93 -13.53 5.11
N VAL A 151 -21.30 -14.68 4.84
CA VAL A 151 -20.96 -15.11 3.48
C VAL A 151 -22.22 -15.50 2.71
N TYR A 152 -23.20 -16.09 3.40
CA TYR A 152 -24.51 -16.39 2.84
C TYR A 152 -25.23 -15.11 2.34
N VAL A 153 -25.21 -14.03 3.12
CA VAL A 153 -25.84 -12.75 2.74
C VAL A 153 -25.16 -12.11 1.53
N GLU A 154 -23.84 -12.19 1.41
CA GLU A 154 -23.11 -11.63 0.25
C GLU A 154 -23.28 -12.50 -1.02
N VAL A 155 -23.44 -13.81 -0.88
CA VAL A 155 -23.86 -14.69 -2.00
C VAL A 155 -25.29 -14.37 -2.44
N ILE A 156 -26.18 -14.04 -1.51
CA ILE A 156 -27.53 -13.54 -1.84
C ILE A 156 -27.46 -12.19 -2.56
N HIS A 157 -26.65 -11.23 -2.10
CA HIS A 157 -26.46 -9.96 -2.82
C HIS A 157 -25.86 -10.16 -4.22
N TYR A 158 -24.95 -11.12 -4.39
CA TYR A 158 -24.46 -11.54 -5.71
C TYR A 158 -25.60 -12.04 -6.62
N LEU A 159 -26.47 -12.92 -6.11
CA LEU A 159 -27.62 -13.44 -6.85
C LEU A 159 -28.68 -12.35 -7.14
N GLU A 160 -28.92 -11.43 -6.22
CA GLU A 160 -29.84 -10.30 -6.38
C GLU A 160 -29.38 -9.28 -7.43
N GLU A 161 -28.07 -8.99 -7.51
CA GLU A 161 -27.53 -8.09 -8.53
C GLU A 161 -27.50 -8.72 -9.92
N MET A 162 -27.25 -10.04 -9.99
CA MET A 162 -27.45 -10.80 -11.21
C MET A 162 -28.92 -10.77 -11.64
N ASP A 163 -29.85 -10.84 -10.70
CA ASP A 163 -31.28 -10.73 -10.97
C ASP A 163 -31.67 -9.35 -11.49
N HIS A 164 -31.16 -8.26 -10.91
CA HIS A 164 -31.39 -6.92 -11.43
C HIS A 164 -30.82 -6.70 -12.84
N PHE A 165 -29.65 -7.25 -13.14
CA PHE A 165 -29.10 -7.19 -14.50
C PHE A 165 -29.93 -8.04 -15.47
N ASN A 166 -30.30 -9.26 -15.09
CA ASN A 166 -31.13 -10.15 -15.89
C ASN A 166 -32.52 -9.56 -16.16
N ASP A 167 -33.15 -8.95 -15.16
CA ASP A 167 -34.44 -8.27 -15.31
C ASP A 167 -34.36 -7.10 -16.31
N PHE A 168 -33.25 -6.36 -16.32
CA PHE A 168 -33.00 -5.32 -17.32
C PHE A 168 -32.84 -5.90 -18.74
N ILE A 169 -32.19 -7.07 -18.89
CA ILE A 169 -32.10 -7.76 -20.19
C ILE A 169 -33.45 -8.31 -20.64
N LEU A 170 -34.25 -8.81 -19.71
CA LEU A 170 -35.57 -9.37 -19.99
C LEU A 170 -36.59 -8.28 -20.41
N ASP A 171 -36.40 -7.03 -19.97
CA ASP A 171 -37.23 -5.88 -20.38
C ASP A 171 -36.66 -5.13 -21.60
N LYS A 172 -35.68 -5.70 -22.34
CA LYS A 172 -34.97 -4.99 -23.44
C LYS A 172 -35.92 -4.37 -24.45
N ASP A 173 -36.94 -5.12 -24.89
CA ASP A 173 -37.79 -4.71 -26.02
C ASP A 173 -38.64 -3.50 -25.61
N ARG A 174 -39.18 -3.52 -24.38
CA ARG A 174 -39.93 -2.41 -23.80
C ARG A 174 -39.04 -1.20 -23.50
N TYR A 175 -37.80 -1.43 -23.08
CA TYR A 175 -36.84 -0.35 -22.85
C TYR A 175 -36.41 0.31 -24.17
N ILE A 176 -36.11 -0.48 -25.21
CA ILE A 176 -35.75 0.01 -26.55
C ILE A 176 -36.92 0.77 -27.19
N GLU A 177 -38.15 0.27 -27.03
CA GLU A 177 -39.35 0.96 -27.54
C GLU A 177 -39.52 2.36 -26.91
N ARG A 178 -39.21 2.50 -25.61
CA ARG A 178 -39.35 3.76 -24.88
C ARG A 178 -38.18 4.73 -25.05
N ASN A 179 -36.97 4.21 -25.20
CA ASN A 179 -35.72 4.97 -25.05
C ASN A 179 -34.83 4.93 -26.30
N GLY A 180 -35.13 4.07 -27.27
CA GLY A 180 -34.31 3.86 -28.45
C GLY A 180 -33.11 2.93 -28.22
N LEU A 181 -32.66 2.30 -29.31
CA LEU A 181 -31.64 1.25 -29.30
C LEU A 181 -30.26 1.75 -28.80
N GLU A 182 -29.86 2.97 -29.17
CA GLU A 182 -28.55 3.51 -28.77
C GLU A 182 -28.49 3.81 -27.25
N MET A 183 -29.60 4.29 -26.67
CA MET A 183 -29.67 4.50 -25.22
C MET A 183 -29.70 3.18 -24.44
N PHE A 184 -30.34 2.13 -25.00
CA PHE A 184 -30.26 0.79 -24.43
C PHE A 184 -28.83 0.23 -24.45
N LYS A 185 -28.07 0.41 -25.54
CA LYS A 185 -26.67 -0.04 -25.63
C LYS A 185 -25.76 0.64 -24.60
N GLU A 186 -25.92 1.95 -24.38
CA GLU A 186 -25.14 2.68 -23.38
C GLU A 186 -25.53 2.28 -21.95
N GLU A 187 -26.83 2.17 -21.66
CA GLU A 187 -27.30 1.72 -20.34
C GLU A 187 -26.89 0.27 -20.04
N PHE A 188 -26.89 -0.60 -21.06
CA PHE A 188 -26.40 -1.97 -20.97
C PHE A 188 -24.92 -2.01 -20.59
N LYS A 189 -24.06 -1.22 -21.24
CA LYS A 189 -22.62 -1.15 -20.92
C LYS A 189 -22.40 -0.71 -19.46
N VAL A 190 -23.17 0.29 -19.00
CA VAL A 190 -23.08 0.81 -17.63
C VAL A 190 -23.51 -0.24 -16.61
N LYS A 191 -24.68 -0.86 -16.80
CA LYS A 191 -25.18 -1.90 -15.87
C LYS A 191 -24.30 -3.15 -15.89
N TYR A 192 -23.76 -3.52 -17.05
CA TYR A 192 -22.81 -4.62 -17.19
C TYR A 192 -21.49 -4.35 -16.46
N ALA A 193 -20.95 -3.14 -16.61
CA ALA A 193 -19.75 -2.71 -15.88
C ALA A 193 -19.99 -2.68 -14.36
N GLN A 194 -21.17 -2.22 -13.92
CA GLN A 194 -21.56 -2.22 -12.51
C GLN A 194 -21.67 -3.64 -11.94
N ALA A 195 -22.29 -4.57 -12.67
CA ALA A 195 -22.36 -5.98 -12.31
C ALA A 195 -20.95 -6.58 -12.21
N CYS A 196 -20.09 -6.41 -13.22
CA CYS A 196 -18.72 -6.91 -13.22
C CYS A 196 -17.87 -6.34 -12.07
N LEU A 197 -18.04 -5.05 -11.75
CA LEU A 197 -17.27 -4.38 -10.71
C LEU A 197 -17.72 -4.81 -9.30
N LYS A 198 -19.02 -5.04 -9.10
CA LYS A 198 -19.54 -5.63 -7.85
C LYS A 198 -19.10 -7.08 -7.69
N ILE A 199 -19.13 -7.88 -8.75
CA ILE A 199 -18.66 -9.27 -8.77
C ILE A 199 -17.15 -9.35 -8.44
N SER A 200 -16.34 -8.49 -9.05
CA SER A 200 -14.89 -8.41 -8.77
C SER A 200 -14.61 -8.07 -7.30
N ARG A 201 -15.40 -7.18 -6.69
CA ARG A 201 -15.28 -6.81 -5.27
C ARG A 201 -15.66 -7.95 -4.33
N SER A 202 -16.69 -8.74 -4.68
CA SER A 202 -17.05 -9.93 -3.92
C SER A 202 -15.90 -10.96 -3.93
N ILE A 203 -15.25 -11.17 -5.08
CA ILE A 203 -14.09 -12.07 -5.22
C ILE A 203 -12.87 -11.58 -4.42
N GLU A 204 -12.56 -10.27 -4.46
CA GLU A 204 -11.49 -9.67 -3.65
C GLU A 204 -11.79 -9.73 -2.13
N PHE A 205 -13.07 -9.59 -1.74
CA PHE A 205 -13.51 -9.74 -0.36
C PHE A 205 -13.31 -11.18 0.15
N PHE A 206 -13.52 -12.20 -0.69
CA PHE A 206 -13.22 -13.59 -0.31
C PHE A 206 -11.73 -13.81 0.00
N ASP A 207 -10.83 -13.20 -0.78
CA ASP A 207 -9.37 -13.28 -0.54
C ASP A 207 -8.95 -12.51 0.74
N GLU A 208 -9.59 -11.39 1.08
CA GLU A 208 -9.36 -10.65 2.34
C GLU A 208 -9.99 -11.34 3.57
N TYR A 209 -11.16 -11.97 3.42
CA TYR A 209 -11.89 -12.68 4.47
C TYR A 209 -11.12 -13.93 4.94
N GLN A 210 -10.57 -14.70 4.00
CA GLN A 210 -9.73 -15.88 4.28
C GLN A 210 -8.48 -15.51 5.11
N LYS A 211 -7.98 -14.28 4.95
CA LYS A 211 -6.77 -13.77 5.59
C LYS A 211 -7.02 -13.12 6.95
N SER A 212 -8.18 -12.48 7.15
CA SER A 212 -8.47 -11.70 8.37
C SER A 212 -9.15 -12.50 9.48
N MET A 213 -9.89 -13.57 9.16
CA MET A 213 -10.66 -14.36 10.14
C MET A 213 -9.78 -15.18 11.10
N GLY A 214 -8.64 -15.68 10.64
CA GLY A 214 -7.69 -16.43 11.48
C GLY A 214 -7.12 -15.60 12.64
N ASP A 215 -6.88 -14.31 12.39
CA ASP A 215 -6.30 -13.40 13.37
C ASP A 215 -7.37 -12.72 14.25
N TYR A 216 -8.58 -12.48 13.70
CA TYR A 216 -9.68 -11.78 14.37
C TYR A 216 -10.36 -12.61 15.46
N PHE A 217 -10.64 -13.90 15.22
CA PHE A 217 -11.30 -14.78 16.21
C PHE A 217 -10.44 -15.04 17.45
N THR A 218 -9.12 -15.09 17.28
CA THR A 218 -8.15 -15.25 18.37
C THR A 218 -8.15 -14.08 19.36
N LYS A 219 -8.58 -12.88 18.91
CA LYS A 219 -8.46 -11.63 19.67
C LYS A 219 -9.74 -11.26 20.44
N ILE A 220 -10.92 -11.62 19.94
CA ILE A 220 -12.23 -11.20 20.49
C ILE A 220 -12.71 -12.10 21.63
N THR A 221 -12.35 -13.39 21.62
CA THR A 221 -12.66 -14.34 22.69
C THR A 221 -12.07 -13.93 24.06
N LYS A 222 -11.17 -12.93 24.10
CA LYS A 222 -10.46 -12.48 25.29
C LYS A 222 -10.98 -11.19 25.92
N ASP A 223 -11.84 -10.40 25.27
CA ASP A 223 -12.32 -9.11 25.80
C ASP A 223 -13.75 -9.20 26.38
N LYS A 224 -13.82 -9.25 27.73
CA LYS A 224 -15.07 -9.40 28.49
C LYS A 224 -15.89 -8.12 28.60
N ASN A 225 -15.36 -6.96 28.21
CA ASN A 225 -16.02 -5.67 28.44
C ASN A 225 -17.04 -5.28 27.35
N LEU A 226 -17.02 -5.95 26.20
CA LEU A 226 -17.95 -5.71 25.08
C LEU A 226 -19.41 -6.12 25.38
N TRP A 227 -19.65 -6.86 26.47
CA TRP A 227 -20.92 -7.55 26.72
C TRP A 227 -21.81 -6.91 27.81
N LYS A 228 -21.60 -5.64 28.19
CA LYS A 228 -22.44 -4.99 29.23
C LYS A 228 -23.69 -4.32 28.63
N PRO A 229 -24.93 -4.73 29.02
CA PRO A 229 -26.17 -4.19 28.46
C PRO A 229 -26.59 -2.83 29.05
N ASN A 230 -27.08 -1.90 28.21
CA ASN A 230 -27.70 -0.63 28.61
C ASN A 230 -29.24 -0.79 28.72
N PRO A 231 -29.88 -0.47 29.86
CA PRO A 231 -31.27 -0.85 30.15
C PRO A 231 -32.36 0.08 29.57
N ILE A 232 -32.03 1.25 29.00
CA ILE A 232 -33.04 2.29 28.68
C ILE A 232 -33.63 2.16 27.26
N LEU A 233 -33.08 1.33 26.38
CA LEU A 233 -33.49 1.24 24.96
C LEU A 233 -34.32 -0.01 24.65
N SER A 234 -35.30 0.08 23.74
CA SER A 234 -36.06 -1.08 23.24
C SER A 234 -35.16 -2.05 22.46
N HIS A 235 -35.58 -3.32 22.26
CA HIS A 235 -34.77 -4.32 21.55
C HIS A 235 -34.42 -3.89 20.11
N GLN A 236 -35.38 -3.30 19.38
CA GLN A 236 -35.13 -2.77 18.04
C GLN A 236 -34.29 -1.48 18.05
N GLN A 237 -34.42 -0.63 19.06
CA GLN A 237 -33.53 0.53 19.21
C GLN A 237 -32.10 0.13 19.60
N ARG A 238 -31.93 -0.97 20.35
CA ARG A 238 -30.62 -1.59 20.63
C ARG A 238 -30.04 -2.22 19.37
N LYS A 239 -30.83 -2.97 18.60
CA LYS A 239 -30.43 -3.55 17.31
C LYS A 239 -30.05 -2.45 16.32
N ARG A 240 -30.85 -1.40 16.19
CA ARG A 240 -30.58 -0.25 15.34
C ARG A 240 -29.39 0.57 15.81
N LYS A 241 -29.20 0.87 17.10
CA LYS A 241 -27.96 1.50 17.60
C LYS A 241 -26.74 0.59 17.52
N LEU A 242 -26.90 -0.74 17.56
CA LEU A 242 -25.84 -1.72 17.36
C LEU A 242 -25.45 -1.81 15.88
N TYR A 243 -26.43 -1.85 14.97
CA TYR A 243 -26.22 -1.77 13.52
C TYR A 243 -25.73 -0.40 13.09
N GLU A 244 -26.17 0.71 13.68
CA GLU A 244 -25.63 2.05 13.46
C GLU A 244 -24.21 2.16 14.05
N LYS A 245 -23.91 1.56 15.21
CA LYS A 245 -22.52 1.46 15.73
C LYS A 245 -21.64 0.53 14.90
N LEU A 246 -22.20 -0.52 14.28
CA LEU A 246 -21.51 -1.45 13.38
C LEU A 246 -21.32 -0.80 12.00
N PHE A 247 -22.32 -0.11 11.43
CA PHE A 247 -22.25 0.67 10.18
C PHE A 247 -21.32 1.88 10.32
N LEU A 248 -21.38 2.60 11.45
CA LEU A 248 -20.39 3.64 11.77
C LEU A 248 -19.00 3.05 11.99
N ARG A 249 -18.83 1.75 12.27
CA ARG A 249 -17.52 1.06 12.37
C ARG A 249 -17.11 0.27 11.12
N VAL A 250 -18.02 0.03 10.17
CA VAL A 250 -17.77 -0.69 8.91
C VAL A 250 -17.58 0.31 7.77
N GLY A 251 -18.37 1.39 7.74
CA GLY A 251 -18.15 2.58 6.90
C GLY A 251 -17.18 3.61 7.52
N GLN A 252 -16.93 3.55 8.84
CA GLN A 252 -15.74 4.10 9.47
C GLN A 252 -15.02 3.01 10.25
N SER A 253 -14.62 1.93 9.56
CA SER A 253 -13.41 1.32 10.08
C SER A 253 -12.39 2.45 9.99
N LYS A 254 -11.84 2.87 11.13
CA LYS A 254 -10.46 3.33 11.10
C LYS A 254 -9.71 2.10 10.55
N ARG A 255 -9.68 1.92 9.22
CA ARG A 255 -8.54 1.31 8.56
C ARG A 255 -7.41 2.10 9.16
N GLU A 256 -6.64 1.46 10.02
CA GLU A 256 -5.47 2.08 10.60
C GLU A 256 -4.65 2.46 9.39
N LYS A 257 -4.73 3.73 9.01
CA LYS A 257 -4.16 4.22 7.76
C LYS A 257 -2.69 3.89 7.83
N PHE A 258 -2.17 3.24 6.80
CA PHE A 258 -0.77 2.86 6.79
C PHE A 258 0.03 4.14 6.62
N LYS A 259 0.40 4.75 7.76
CA LYS A 259 1.14 6.01 7.77
C LYS A 259 2.58 5.75 7.37
N ILE A 260 3.13 6.60 6.51
CA ILE A 260 4.52 6.63 6.11
C ILE A 260 5.05 8.01 6.48
N THR A 261 5.95 8.07 7.44
CA THR A 261 6.67 9.30 7.79
C THR A 261 7.93 9.40 6.92
N VAL A 262 8.01 10.46 6.11
CA VAL A 262 9.12 10.76 5.20
C VAL A 262 9.91 11.95 5.76
N ALA A 263 11.24 11.88 5.76
CA ALA A 263 12.08 13.00 6.17
C ALA A 263 13.27 13.23 5.23
N HIS A 264 13.63 14.48 5.02
CA HIS A 264 14.86 14.88 4.33
C HIS A 264 15.52 16.05 5.06
N ASN A 265 16.83 16.24 4.84
CA ASN A 265 17.64 17.22 5.57
C ASN A 265 17.56 18.65 5.03
N GLN A 266 16.74 18.90 4.00
CA GLN A 266 16.57 20.21 3.38
C GLN A 266 15.38 20.95 4.00
N THR A 267 15.53 22.25 4.25
CA THR A 267 14.51 23.09 4.90
C THR A 267 13.67 23.89 3.92
N SER A 268 14.17 24.11 2.69
CA SER A 268 13.42 24.77 1.62
C SER A 268 12.29 23.84 1.14
N LEU A 269 11.10 24.40 0.94
CA LEU A 269 9.97 23.69 0.35
C LEU A 269 10.07 23.64 -1.18
N GLU A 270 10.91 24.48 -1.78
CA GLU A 270 11.20 24.47 -3.22
C GLU A 270 12.30 23.45 -3.56
N ASN A 271 12.95 22.86 -2.56
CA ASN A 271 14.05 21.93 -2.79
C ASN A 271 13.56 20.69 -3.57
N PRO A 272 14.34 20.13 -4.51
CA PRO A 272 13.93 19.00 -5.35
C PRO A 272 13.45 17.78 -4.54
N TYR A 273 14.09 17.49 -3.40
CA TYR A 273 13.64 16.40 -2.52
C TYR A 273 12.23 16.62 -2.02
N HIS A 274 11.89 17.87 -1.65
CA HIS A 274 10.57 18.18 -1.15
C HIS A 274 9.51 18.00 -2.23
N LEU A 275 9.77 18.54 -3.43
CA LEU A 275 8.88 18.43 -4.60
C LEU A 275 8.64 16.96 -4.98
N GLY A 276 9.70 16.16 -5.06
CA GLY A 276 9.58 14.72 -5.29
C GLY A 276 8.76 14.01 -4.21
N MET A 277 8.95 14.36 -2.93
CA MET A 277 8.19 13.75 -1.83
C MET A 277 6.73 14.23 -1.77
N GLN A 278 6.43 15.45 -2.21
CA GLN A 278 5.06 15.91 -2.40
C GLN A 278 4.37 15.08 -3.50
N LYS A 279 5.08 14.81 -4.61
CA LYS A 279 4.55 13.93 -5.67
C LYS A 279 4.35 12.50 -5.18
N PHE A 280 5.29 11.97 -4.41
CA PHE A 280 5.16 10.67 -3.74
C PHE A 280 3.86 10.60 -2.90
N LYS A 281 3.63 11.62 -2.07
CA LYS A 281 2.43 11.73 -1.22
C LYS A 281 1.15 11.77 -2.05
N GLU A 282 1.08 12.66 -3.04
CA GLU A 282 -0.08 12.81 -3.93
C GLU A 282 -0.46 11.46 -4.58
N VAL A 283 0.52 10.80 -5.19
CA VAL A 283 0.28 9.56 -5.95
C VAL A 283 -0.10 8.41 -5.02
N VAL A 284 0.60 8.23 -3.90
CA VAL A 284 0.33 7.09 -3.01
C VAL A 284 -1.00 7.23 -2.27
N GLU A 285 -1.37 8.44 -1.85
CA GLU A 285 -2.66 8.68 -1.18
C GLU A 285 -3.82 8.50 -2.17
N THR A 286 -3.68 9.01 -3.39
CA THR A 286 -4.71 8.86 -4.45
C THR A 286 -4.85 7.41 -4.90
N ALA A 287 -3.76 6.76 -5.30
CA ALA A 287 -3.79 5.40 -5.84
C ALA A 287 -4.13 4.33 -4.78
N SER A 288 -3.96 4.64 -3.49
CA SER A 288 -4.38 3.77 -2.39
C SER A 288 -5.79 4.07 -1.85
N ASN A 289 -6.50 5.07 -2.41
CA ASN A 289 -7.76 5.59 -1.85
C ASN A 289 -7.64 5.90 -0.35
N ASP A 290 -6.62 6.69 0.03
CA ASP A 290 -6.28 7.09 1.41
C ASP A 290 -5.94 5.93 2.37
N ALA A 291 -5.72 4.71 1.86
CA ALA A 291 -5.32 3.57 2.69
C ALA A 291 -3.87 3.69 3.17
N ILE A 292 -3.01 4.35 2.40
CA ILE A 292 -1.67 4.80 2.78
C ILE A 292 -1.74 6.31 2.98
N GLN A 293 -1.15 6.82 4.07
CA GLN A 293 -1.00 8.26 4.30
C GLN A 293 0.46 8.63 4.42
N VAL A 294 0.84 9.78 3.90
CA VAL A 294 2.21 10.27 3.94
C VAL A 294 2.29 11.57 4.72
N GLU A 295 3.23 11.62 5.66
CA GLU A 295 3.62 12.81 6.39
C GLU A 295 5.05 13.17 6.01
N ILE A 296 5.28 14.37 5.47
CA ILE A 296 6.58 14.82 4.97
C ILE A 296 7.17 15.82 5.95
N HIS A 297 8.42 15.60 6.35
CA HIS A 297 9.17 16.46 7.27
C HIS A 297 10.42 17.05 6.59
N PRO A 298 10.33 18.27 6.02
CA PRO A 298 11.46 18.99 5.47
C PRO A 298 12.30 19.61 6.61
N GLY A 299 13.41 18.97 6.98
CA GLY A 299 14.35 19.44 8.02
C GLY A 299 13.82 19.41 9.46
N THR A 300 12.50 19.31 9.69
CA THR A 300 11.88 19.38 11.02
C THR A 300 12.17 18.18 11.92
N LEU A 301 12.50 17.03 11.33
CA LEU A 301 12.96 15.84 12.07
C LEU A 301 14.48 15.70 12.12
N GLY A 302 15.22 16.72 11.68
CA GLY A 302 16.68 16.78 11.73
C GLY A 302 17.29 17.11 10.36
N THR A 303 18.37 17.87 10.37
CA THR A 303 19.17 18.22 9.19
C THR A 303 20.47 17.40 9.08
N ASN A 304 20.71 16.50 10.03
CA ASN A 304 21.84 15.57 10.04
C ASN A 304 21.41 14.19 9.53
N GLU A 305 21.97 13.77 8.40
CA GLU A 305 21.64 12.48 7.76
C GLU A 305 21.96 11.27 8.64
N VAL A 306 23.01 11.31 9.47
CA VAL A 306 23.34 10.23 10.42
C VAL A 306 22.23 10.07 11.46
N GLU A 307 21.67 11.19 11.95
CA GLU A 307 20.56 11.19 12.88
C GLU A 307 19.28 10.63 12.21
N LEU A 308 19.00 11.06 10.98
CA LEU A 308 17.87 10.56 10.19
C LEU A 308 17.98 9.05 9.93
N LEU A 309 19.16 8.53 9.59
CA LEU A 309 19.40 7.09 9.42
C LEU A 309 19.19 6.33 10.73
N ASN A 310 19.64 6.86 11.86
CA ASN A 310 19.40 6.25 13.18
C ASN A 310 17.89 6.20 13.51
N LYS A 311 17.15 7.26 13.19
CA LYS A 311 15.68 7.32 13.34
C LYS A 311 14.97 6.33 12.41
N LEU A 312 15.43 6.20 11.16
CA LEU A 312 14.96 5.21 10.21
C LEU A 312 15.15 3.79 10.75
N GLN A 313 16.35 3.45 11.25
CA GLN A 313 16.65 2.12 11.78
C GLN A 313 15.82 1.77 13.02
N LYS A 314 15.53 2.77 13.88
CA LYS A 314 14.62 2.62 15.03
C LYS A 314 13.14 2.52 14.64
N GLY A 315 12.79 2.86 13.40
CA GLY A 315 11.41 2.87 12.91
C GLY A 315 10.58 4.05 13.39
N THR A 316 11.22 5.14 13.83
CA THR A 316 10.54 6.41 14.14
C THR A 316 10.31 7.25 12.89
N ILE A 317 11.10 7.01 11.84
CA ILE A 317 10.90 7.53 10.48
C ILE A 317 10.81 6.31 9.55
N ASP A 318 9.93 6.37 8.54
CA ASP A 318 9.71 5.25 7.64
C ASP A 318 10.53 5.36 6.35
N VAL A 319 10.74 6.57 5.84
CA VAL A 319 11.50 6.87 4.62
C VAL A 319 12.40 8.08 4.82
N ILE A 320 13.64 8.00 4.35
CA ILE A 320 14.58 9.13 4.32
C ILE A 320 15.25 9.30 2.96
N VAL A 321 15.71 10.51 2.67
CA VAL A 321 16.72 10.78 1.64
C VAL A 321 18.09 10.81 2.31
N VAL A 322 19.05 10.02 1.84
CA VAL A 322 20.36 9.86 2.50
C VAL A 322 21.50 9.61 1.51
N SER A 323 22.69 10.11 1.85
CA SER A 323 23.91 9.94 1.06
C SER A 323 24.53 8.55 1.20
N PRO A 324 25.19 8.01 0.15
CA PRO A 324 25.82 6.69 0.20
C PRO A 324 26.88 6.52 1.30
N ASN A 325 27.73 7.51 1.55
CA ASN A 325 28.73 7.51 2.63
C ASN A 325 28.09 7.32 4.02
N VAL A 326 26.91 7.91 4.27
CA VAL A 326 26.21 7.77 5.55
C VAL A 326 25.75 6.33 5.76
N VAL A 327 25.26 5.67 4.70
CA VAL A 327 24.86 4.26 4.75
C VAL A 327 26.08 3.34 4.81
N SER A 328 27.18 3.67 4.13
CA SER A 328 28.45 2.91 4.19
C SER A 328 28.92 2.69 5.63
N ARG A 329 28.81 3.71 6.48
CA ARG A 329 29.18 3.67 7.91
C ARG A 329 28.40 2.66 8.74
N THR A 330 27.35 2.04 8.20
CA THR A 330 26.64 0.92 8.82
C THR A 330 27.31 -0.45 8.58
N GLY A 331 28.50 -0.47 7.95
CA GLY A 331 29.25 -1.68 7.62
C GLY A 331 29.06 -2.16 6.18
N ILE A 332 28.60 -1.28 5.27
CA ILE A 332 28.35 -1.57 3.86
C ILE A 332 29.33 -0.75 3.02
N HIS A 333 30.62 -0.97 3.24
CA HIS A 333 31.73 -0.14 2.73
C HIS A 333 31.77 -0.01 1.21
N GLU A 334 31.21 -0.97 0.47
CA GLU A 334 31.11 -0.92 -0.99
C GLU A 334 30.34 0.31 -1.51
N LEU A 335 29.51 0.93 -0.67
CA LEU A 335 28.75 2.14 -1.03
C LEU A 335 29.64 3.40 -1.13
N ASP A 336 30.84 3.38 -0.55
CA ASP A 336 31.80 4.48 -0.71
C ASP A 336 32.28 4.62 -2.16
N LEU A 337 32.10 3.58 -3.00
CA LEU A 337 32.34 3.69 -4.43
C LEU A 337 31.50 4.81 -5.06
N LEU A 338 30.25 4.99 -4.63
CA LEU A 338 29.32 5.99 -5.19
C LEU A 338 29.64 7.43 -4.76
N THR A 339 30.65 7.63 -3.92
CA THR A 339 31.07 8.95 -3.41
C THR A 339 32.38 9.41 -4.05
N LEU A 340 32.90 8.63 -5.00
CA LEU A 340 34.14 8.94 -5.69
C LEU A 340 33.92 10.09 -6.68
N PRO A 341 34.77 11.14 -6.63
CA PRO A 341 34.74 12.18 -7.65
C PRO A 341 35.00 11.60 -9.04
N TYR A 342 34.35 12.18 -10.05
CA TYR A 342 34.43 11.81 -11.46
C TYR A 342 34.12 10.33 -11.72
N LEU A 343 33.22 9.73 -10.93
CA LEU A 343 32.72 8.38 -11.19
C LEU A 343 31.80 8.35 -12.42
N PHE A 344 30.97 9.38 -12.56
CA PHE A 344 30.08 9.58 -13.70
C PHE A 344 30.51 10.82 -14.49
N ASP A 345 30.15 10.87 -15.78
CA ASP A 345 30.55 11.95 -16.70
C ASP A 345 29.37 12.82 -17.15
N SER A 346 28.13 12.37 -16.92
CA SER A 346 26.90 13.07 -17.27
C SER A 346 25.72 12.50 -16.48
N TYR A 347 24.58 13.19 -16.49
CA TYR A 347 23.35 12.65 -15.90
C TYR A 347 22.92 11.37 -16.62
N GLU A 348 23.01 11.29 -17.95
CA GLU A 348 22.63 10.10 -18.71
C GLU A 348 23.52 8.90 -18.35
N HIS A 349 24.81 9.13 -18.07
CA HIS A 349 25.69 8.08 -17.56
C HIS A 349 25.24 7.64 -16.15
N TRP A 350 24.98 8.59 -15.25
CA TRP A 350 24.51 8.32 -13.90
C TRP A 350 23.17 7.55 -13.88
N GLU A 351 22.14 8.04 -14.59
CA GLU A 351 20.81 7.44 -14.69
C GLU A 351 20.87 6.01 -15.23
N ARG A 352 21.62 5.78 -16.32
CA ARG A 352 21.83 4.42 -16.86
C ARG A 352 22.41 3.45 -15.82
N ALA A 353 23.28 3.93 -14.93
CA ALA A 353 23.84 3.12 -13.86
C ALA A 353 22.79 2.85 -12.77
N VAL A 354 22.21 3.91 -12.18
CA VAL A 354 21.34 3.79 -11.00
C VAL A 354 19.98 3.18 -11.31
N ASP A 355 19.46 3.34 -12.53
CA ASP A 355 18.20 2.71 -12.96
C ASP A 355 18.45 1.32 -13.60
N GLY A 356 19.70 1.02 -13.90
CA GLY A 356 20.16 -0.20 -14.53
C GLY A 356 20.62 -1.31 -13.59
N LYS A 357 21.60 -2.09 -14.06
CA LYS A 357 22.15 -3.24 -13.32
C LYS A 357 22.89 -2.81 -12.06
N VAL A 358 23.57 -1.66 -12.09
CA VAL A 358 24.34 -1.12 -10.96
C VAL A 358 23.42 -0.77 -9.79
N GLY A 359 22.33 -0.03 -10.02
CA GLY A 359 21.35 0.23 -8.98
C GLY A 359 20.71 -1.04 -8.41
N ARG A 360 20.29 -1.98 -9.26
CA ARG A 360 19.74 -3.26 -8.78
C ARG A 360 20.74 -4.04 -7.91
N TYR A 361 22.02 -4.02 -8.27
CA TYR A 361 23.09 -4.61 -7.45
C TYR A 361 23.20 -3.92 -6.09
N ILE A 362 23.26 -2.58 -6.08
CA ILE A 362 23.37 -1.76 -4.85
C ILE A 362 22.16 -1.99 -3.92
N SER A 363 20.94 -1.95 -4.46
CA SER A 363 19.72 -2.22 -3.68
C SER A 363 19.75 -3.63 -3.06
N SER A 364 20.17 -4.63 -3.84
CA SER A 364 20.31 -6.01 -3.37
C SER A 364 21.41 -6.17 -2.31
N LEU A 365 22.53 -5.47 -2.48
CA LEU A 365 23.64 -5.42 -1.53
C LEU A 365 23.19 -4.82 -0.19
N ILE A 366 22.54 -3.64 -0.23
CA ILE A 366 22.03 -2.96 0.97
C ILE A 366 21.03 -3.86 1.68
N LYS A 367 20.08 -4.45 0.95
CA LYS A 367 19.10 -5.36 1.52
C LYS A 367 19.77 -6.57 2.20
N ARG A 368 20.76 -7.19 1.54
CA ARG A 368 21.49 -8.36 2.06
C ARG A 368 22.32 -8.00 3.29
N LYS A 369 23.23 -7.04 3.19
CA LYS A 369 24.14 -6.67 4.29
C LYS A 369 23.43 -6.02 5.48
N SER A 370 22.28 -5.36 5.25
CA SER A 370 21.46 -4.86 6.34
C SER A 370 20.56 -5.93 6.98
N ASN A 371 20.54 -7.18 6.51
CA ASN A 371 19.60 -8.24 6.94
C ASN A 371 18.13 -7.82 6.78
N ASN A 372 17.77 -7.28 5.62
CA ASN A 372 16.45 -6.74 5.28
C ASN A 372 15.99 -5.57 6.18
N ARG A 373 16.89 -4.92 6.95
CA ARG A 373 16.53 -3.76 7.78
C ARG A 373 16.39 -2.48 6.97
N LEU A 374 17.03 -2.40 5.80
CA LEU A 374 17.01 -1.25 4.90
C LEU A 374 16.53 -1.68 3.52
N HIS A 375 15.69 -0.86 2.89
CA HIS A 375 15.16 -1.10 1.56
C HIS A 375 15.30 0.15 0.69
N VAL A 376 16.07 0.06 -0.39
CA VAL A 376 16.20 1.16 -1.36
C VAL A 376 14.97 1.16 -2.24
N LEU A 377 14.20 2.26 -2.20
CA LEU A 377 13.03 2.46 -3.06
C LEU A 377 13.44 3.00 -4.44
N GLY A 378 14.38 3.93 -4.48
CA GLY A 378 14.86 4.56 -5.70
C GLY A 378 16.10 5.40 -5.47
N TYR A 379 16.57 6.02 -6.54
CA TYR A 379 17.76 6.87 -6.56
C TYR A 379 17.37 8.28 -6.97
N LEU A 380 17.67 9.23 -6.10
CA LEU A 380 17.51 10.66 -6.34
C LEU A 380 18.87 11.26 -6.67
N SER A 381 18.87 12.40 -7.35
CA SER A 381 20.09 13.15 -7.61
C SER A 381 20.33 14.19 -6.50
N ALA A 382 21.51 14.80 -6.43
CA ALA A 382 21.71 16.03 -5.64
C ALA A 382 22.44 17.11 -6.46
N GLY A 383 22.26 17.05 -7.77
CA GLY A 383 22.91 17.96 -8.71
C GLY A 383 24.33 17.55 -9.06
N VAL A 384 24.92 18.34 -9.95
CA VAL A 384 26.36 18.32 -10.24
C VAL A 384 27.08 19.22 -9.26
N ARG A 385 28.08 18.68 -8.55
CA ARG A 385 28.80 19.43 -7.51
C ARG A 385 29.92 20.27 -8.12
N HIS A 386 30.01 21.49 -7.62
CA HIS A 386 31.01 22.49 -8.00
C HIS A 386 31.70 23.05 -6.74
N TYR A 387 32.86 23.68 -6.91
CA TYR A 387 33.54 24.35 -5.80
C TYR A 387 33.06 25.79 -5.70
N TYR A 388 32.87 26.30 -4.49
CA TYR A 388 32.57 27.69 -4.23
C TYR A 388 33.36 28.18 -3.01
N GLY A 389 34.02 29.33 -3.14
CA GLY A 389 35.11 29.70 -2.22
C GLY A 389 35.41 31.19 -2.12
N LYS A 390 36.47 31.49 -1.36
CA LYS A 390 37.01 32.85 -1.11
C LYS A 390 37.73 33.50 -2.28
N LYS A 391 38.12 32.72 -3.29
CA LYS A 391 38.81 33.18 -4.50
C LYS A 391 38.51 32.22 -5.67
N PRO A 392 38.73 32.64 -6.92
CA PRO A 392 38.67 31.74 -8.07
C PRO A 392 39.63 30.56 -7.88
N ILE A 393 39.17 29.36 -8.22
CA ILE A 393 40.02 28.16 -8.33
C ILE A 393 40.16 27.89 -9.82
N VAL A 394 41.34 28.13 -10.38
CA VAL A 394 41.62 27.91 -11.82
C VAL A 394 42.67 26.81 -12.05
N GLY A 395 43.23 26.26 -10.97
CA GLY A 395 44.11 25.10 -10.99
C GLY A 395 44.33 24.50 -9.60
N LEU A 396 45.08 23.39 -9.53
CA LEU A 396 45.40 22.70 -8.27
C LEU A 396 46.18 23.58 -7.28
N ASP A 397 47.02 24.48 -7.79
CA ASP A 397 47.81 25.39 -6.95
C ASP A 397 46.94 26.34 -6.13
N ASP A 398 45.74 26.67 -6.60
CA ASP A 398 44.83 27.54 -5.86
C ASP A 398 44.30 26.91 -4.59
N LEU A 399 44.19 25.58 -4.56
CA LEU A 399 43.65 24.80 -3.45
C LEU A 399 44.67 24.59 -2.32
N LYS A 400 45.97 24.80 -2.59
CA LYS A 400 47.05 24.56 -1.63
C LYS A 400 46.84 25.38 -0.37
N GLY A 401 46.63 24.68 0.75
CA GLY A 401 46.42 25.29 2.06
C GLY A 401 45.06 25.97 2.25
N MET A 402 44.12 25.84 1.30
CA MET A 402 42.74 26.27 1.50
C MET A 402 41.98 25.23 2.32
N THR A 403 41.27 25.69 3.35
CA THR A 403 40.45 24.80 4.19
C THR A 403 39.11 24.50 3.51
N VAL A 404 38.75 23.22 3.41
CA VAL A 404 37.51 22.73 2.81
C VAL A 404 36.69 21.92 3.79
N ARG A 405 35.37 22.12 3.76
CA ARG A 405 34.44 21.24 4.47
C ARG A 405 34.35 19.87 3.77
N THR A 406 34.31 18.81 4.55
CA THR A 406 33.98 17.45 4.12
C THR A 406 32.74 16.93 4.86
N GLN A 407 31.90 16.14 4.18
CA GLN A 407 30.71 15.53 4.79
C GLN A 407 31.08 14.49 5.85
N THR A 408 32.14 13.73 5.59
CA THR A 408 32.67 12.68 6.44
C THR A 408 34.17 12.52 6.17
N ALA A 409 34.89 11.93 7.11
CA ALA A 409 36.22 11.37 6.85
C ALA A 409 36.14 10.22 5.82
N GLY A 410 37.27 9.87 5.20
CA GLY A 410 37.40 8.79 4.22
C GLY A 410 37.81 9.31 2.84
N VAL A 411 37.48 8.56 1.80
CA VAL A 411 38.10 8.72 0.47
C VAL A 411 37.84 10.08 -0.18
N ALA A 412 36.67 10.69 0.07
CA ALA A 412 36.39 12.05 -0.38
C ALA A 412 37.34 13.08 0.27
N ALA A 413 37.67 12.91 1.55
CA ALA A 413 38.63 13.76 2.25
C ALA A 413 40.08 13.48 1.79
N ASP A 414 40.41 12.23 1.50
CA ASP A 414 41.72 11.85 0.96
C ASP A 414 41.95 12.46 -0.43
N TYR A 415 40.92 12.47 -1.29
CA TYR A 415 40.97 13.16 -2.57
C TYR A 415 41.21 14.67 -2.41
N LEU A 416 40.44 15.34 -1.54
CA LEU A 416 40.58 16.76 -1.28
C LEU A 416 41.98 17.11 -0.73
N THR A 417 42.53 16.24 0.11
CA THR A 417 43.91 16.37 0.61
C THR A 417 44.93 16.19 -0.51
N LYS A 418 44.73 15.21 -1.41
CA LYS A 418 45.62 14.96 -2.56
C LYS A 418 45.62 16.08 -3.59
N ILE A 419 44.53 16.83 -3.74
CA ILE A 419 44.49 18.04 -4.56
C ILE A 419 45.00 19.30 -3.83
N GLY A 420 45.50 19.16 -2.59
CA GLY A 420 46.21 20.22 -1.85
C GLY A 420 45.38 20.97 -0.79
N ALA A 421 44.10 20.64 -0.62
CA ALA A 421 43.24 21.29 0.37
C ALA A 421 43.42 20.72 1.79
N ILE A 422 43.04 21.50 2.81
CA ILE A 422 43.01 21.08 4.20
C ILE A 422 41.57 20.71 4.56
N THR A 423 41.30 19.45 4.87
CA THR A 423 39.92 18.99 5.14
C THR A 423 39.49 19.21 6.59
N THR A 424 38.30 19.75 6.80
CA THR A 424 37.62 19.77 8.10
C THR A 424 36.24 19.14 8.01
N SER A 425 35.80 18.43 9.04
CA SER A 425 34.48 17.78 9.07
C SER A 425 33.43 18.74 9.63
N MET A 426 32.36 19.00 8.88
CA MET A 426 31.23 19.83 9.35
C MET A 426 29.91 19.30 8.78
N VAL A 427 28.80 19.46 9.51
CA VAL A 427 27.48 19.05 9.00
C VAL A 427 26.90 20.09 8.03
N TRP A 428 25.93 19.68 7.21
CA TRP A 428 25.37 20.52 6.13
C TRP A 428 24.90 21.90 6.62
N GLY A 429 24.14 21.95 7.73
CA GLY A 429 23.61 23.20 8.27
C GLY A 429 24.64 24.16 8.88
N GLU A 430 25.91 23.77 9.02
CA GLU A 430 26.98 24.60 9.59
C GLU A 430 27.81 25.32 8.52
N ILE A 431 27.64 24.97 7.23
CA ILE A 431 28.52 25.45 6.16
C ILE A 431 28.42 26.96 5.97
N TYR A 432 27.20 27.53 5.96
CA TYR A 432 27.01 28.97 5.86
C TYR A 432 27.81 29.72 6.93
N GLN A 433 27.72 29.28 8.19
CA GLN A 433 28.47 29.90 9.29
C GLN A 433 29.97 29.70 9.14
N GLY A 434 30.41 28.53 8.66
CA GLY A 434 31.82 28.27 8.40
C GLY A 434 32.43 29.21 7.36
N LEU A 435 31.71 29.47 6.26
CA LEU A 435 32.14 30.41 5.22
C LEU A 435 32.09 31.85 5.74
N GLN A 436 31.00 32.22 6.41
CA GLN A 436 30.81 33.57 6.95
C GLN A 436 31.88 33.95 7.99
N GLN A 437 32.22 33.00 8.87
CA GLN A 437 33.24 33.17 9.92
C GLN A 437 34.66 32.84 9.42
N LYS A 438 34.80 32.42 8.16
CA LYS A 438 36.07 32.10 7.51
C LYS A 438 36.85 30.97 8.22
N THR A 439 36.13 30.04 8.85
CA THR A 439 36.70 28.79 9.38
C THR A 439 36.92 27.76 8.28
N ILE A 440 36.23 27.91 7.14
CA ILE A 440 36.52 27.24 5.88
C ILE A 440 36.68 28.29 4.76
N ASP A 441 37.57 27.99 3.82
CA ASP A 441 37.90 28.87 2.69
C ASP A 441 37.06 28.58 1.46
N PHE A 442 36.57 27.36 1.34
CA PHE A 442 35.65 26.94 0.29
C PHE A 442 34.84 25.71 0.73
N ALA A 443 33.78 25.44 0.00
CA ALA A 443 32.98 24.24 0.11
C ALA A 443 32.57 23.76 -1.29
N GLU A 444 31.79 22.70 -1.33
CA GLU A 444 31.41 22.04 -2.57
C GLU A 444 29.95 21.56 -2.52
N ASN A 445 29.18 21.81 -3.58
CA ASN A 445 27.79 21.38 -3.76
C ASN A 445 27.25 21.83 -5.14
N ALA A 446 26.03 21.41 -5.48
CA ALA A 446 25.29 21.87 -6.66
C ALA A 446 24.54 23.19 -6.41
N TYR A 447 24.26 23.91 -7.51
CA TYR A 447 23.63 25.24 -7.49
C TYR A 447 22.38 25.34 -6.62
N PRO A 448 21.35 24.48 -6.78
CA PRO A 448 20.13 24.60 -5.99
C PRO A 448 20.41 24.54 -4.48
N TYR A 449 21.34 23.68 -4.05
CA TYR A 449 21.63 23.46 -2.64
C TYR A 449 22.39 24.60 -1.98
N PHE A 450 23.48 25.09 -2.59
CA PHE A 450 24.28 26.13 -1.95
C PHE A 450 23.64 27.52 -2.09
N VAL A 451 22.85 27.76 -3.14
CA VAL A 451 22.15 29.04 -3.34
C VAL A 451 20.94 29.14 -2.40
N GLU A 452 20.15 28.06 -2.21
CA GLU A 452 19.07 28.03 -1.20
C GLU A 452 19.58 28.33 0.22
N GLN A 453 20.81 27.92 0.54
CA GLN A 453 21.45 28.19 1.84
C GLN A 453 22.22 29.52 1.87
N ASN A 454 22.14 30.34 0.81
CA ASN A 454 22.85 31.61 0.68
C ASN A 454 24.37 31.51 0.86
N HIS A 455 24.99 30.35 0.59
CA HIS A 455 26.43 30.20 0.71
C HIS A 455 27.18 31.17 -0.22
N HIS A 456 26.66 31.37 -1.44
CA HIS A 456 27.22 32.27 -2.45
C HIS A 456 27.22 33.75 -2.04
N LYS A 457 26.41 34.13 -1.04
CA LYS A 457 26.36 35.51 -0.51
C LYS A 457 27.47 35.80 0.51
N THR A 458 28.19 34.77 0.96
CA THR A 458 29.29 34.93 1.91
C THR A 458 30.58 35.33 1.18
N ASP A 459 31.47 36.06 1.86
CA ASP A 459 32.80 36.41 1.33
C ASP A 459 33.58 35.18 0.84
N ASN A 460 33.48 34.07 1.57
CA ASN A 460 34.16 32.81 1.26
C ASN A 460 33.33 31.85 0.40
N GLY A 461 32.22 32.29 -0.20
CA GLY A 461 31.39 31.44 -1.05
C GLY A 461 31.01 32.03 -2.41
N LYS A 462 31.38 33.28 -2.69
CA LYS A 462 30.94 34.00 -3.90
C LYS A 462 31.71 33.66 -5.18
N TYR A 463 32.86 33.00 -5.11
CA TYR A 463 33.63 32.57 -6.30
C TYR A 463 33.35 31.09 -6.58
N ILE A 464 32.60 30.81 -7.64
CA ILE A 464 32.14 29.47 -8.00
C ILE A 464 32.98 28.95 -9.16
N THR A 465 33.70 27.84 -8.98
CA THR A 465 34.41 27.13 -10.05
C THR A 465 33.63 25.87 -10.43
N GLU A 466 33.19 25.81 -11.68
CA GLU A 466 32.45 24.67 -12.22
C GLU A 466 33.37 23.47 -12.47
N THR A 467 33.62 22.67 -11.44
CA THR A 467 34.50 21.48 -11.51
C THR A 467 33.82 20.21 -12.03
N GLY A 468 32.48 20.12 -11.97
CA GLY A 468 31.72 18.99 -12.46
C GLY A 468 32.13 17.65 -11.83
N HIS A 469 32.55 17.69 -10.56
CA HIS A 469 33.34 16.61 -9.98
C HIS A 469 32.52 15.48 -9.39
N ASP A 470 31.21 15.64 -9.24
CA ASP A 470 30.33 14.59 -8.72
C ASP A 470 28.90 14.77 -9.26
N TYR A 471 28.40 13.74 -9.94
CA TYR A 471 26.98 13.60 -10.28
C TYR A 471 26.34 12.83 -9.14
N THR A 472 25.71 13.60 -8.25
CA THR A 472 25.55 13.15 -6.87
C THR A 472 24.42 12.13 -6.73
N THR A 473 24.71 10.97 -6.15
CA THR A 473 23.69 9.95 -5.84
C THR A 473 23.09 10.14 -4.45
N ARG A 474 21.78 9.96 -4.32
CA ARG A 474 21.07 9.80 -3.03
C ARG A 474 20.16 8.59 -3.06
N PHE A 475 20.04 7.93 -1.91
CA PHE A 475 19.07 6.85 -1.74
C PHE A 475 17.76 7.41 -1.19
N LEU A 476 16.65 7.06 -1.82
CA LEU A 476 15.35 7.05 -1.17
C LEU A 476 15.23 5.74 -0.39
N LEU A 477 15.49 5.80 0.91
CA LEU A 477 15.70 4.63 1.75
C LEU A 477 14.53 4.44 2.71
N MET A 478 13.93 3.26 2.70
CA MET A 478 12.81 2.88 3.57
C MET A 478 13.24 1.89 4.66
N ASN A 479 12.61 2.01 5.84
CA ASN A 479 12.72 1.02 6.89
C ASN A 479 12.20 -0.34 6.38
N GLY A 480 13.05 -1.36 6.44
CA GLY A 480 12.75 -2.66 5.84
C GLY A 480 11.60 -3.41 6.53
N LYS A 481 11.40 -3.23 7.85
CA LYS A 481 10.24 -3.79 8.56
C LYS A 481 8.95 -3.13 8.10
N LYS A 482 8.95 -1.80 7.92
CA LYS A 482 7.82 -1.06 7.38
C LYS A 482 7.48 -1.52 5.97
N TYR A 483 8.49 -1.62 5.10
CA TYR A 483 8.29 -2.13 3.74
C TYR A 483 7.73 -3.57 3.73
N ALA A 484 8.25 -4.45 4.60
CA ALA A 484 7.79 -5.84 4.69
C ALA A 484 6.31 -5.95 5.09
N ALA A 485 5.83 -5.05 5.96
CA ALA A 485 4.44 -5.01 6.44
C ALA A 485 3.41 -4.61 5.35
N LEU A 486 3.85 -4.02 4.24
CA LEU A 486 2.97 -3.69 3.13
C LEU A 486 2.47 -4.96 2.42
N SER A 487 1.19 -4.97 2.07
CA SER A 487 0.60 -5.97 1.19
C SER A 487 1.22 -5.92 -0.21
N ARG A 488 1.01 -6.95 -1.03
CA ARG A 488 1.49 -6.95 -2.42
C ARG A 488 0.92 -5.77 -3.22
N GLN A 489 -0.36 -5.46 -3.04
CA GLN A 489 -1.01 -4.34 -3.70
C GLN A 489 -0.46 -2.99 -3.22
N GLN A 490 -0.25 -2.84 -1.90
CA GLN A 490 0.34 -1.63 -1.34
C GLN A 490 1.79 -1.43 -1.80
N LYS A 491 2.57 -2.51 -1.95
CA LYS A 491 3.93 -2.43 -2.54
C LYS A 491 3.89 -1.96 -3.99
N LYS A 492 2.91 -2.42 -4.78
CA LYS A 492 2.74 -1.97 -6.17
C LYS A 492 2.45 -0.46 -6.21
N VAL A 493 1.46 0.00 -5.45
CA VAL A 493 1.10 1.42 -5.35
C VAL A 493 2.26 2.27 -4.84
N LEU A 494 3.02 1.77 -3.85
CA LEU A 494 4.21 2.43 -3.35
C LEU A 494 5.26 2.61 -4.46
N MET A 495 5.57 1.57 -5.23
CA MET A 495 6.59 1.65 -6.28
C MET A 495 6.16 2.54 -7.45
N GLU A 496 4.87 2.61 -7.77
CA GLU A 496 4.32 3.57 -8.73
C GLU A 496 4.53 5.01 -8.23
N ALA A 497 4.24 5.28 -6.96
CA ALA A 497 4.48 6.58 -6.34
C ALA A 497 5.97 6.93 -6.26
N VAL A 498 6.85 5.96 -5.99
CA VAL A 498 8.30 6.15 -5.97
C VAL A 498 8.81 6.55 -7.36
N LYS A 499 8.34 5.90 -8.43
CA LYS A 499 8.73 6.26 -9.79
C LYS A 499 8.36 7.72 -10.08
N ALA A 500 7.11 8.11 -9.82
CA ALA A 500 6.66 9.48 -10.03
C ALA A 500 7.46 10.50 -9.20
N ALA A 501 7.83 10.14 -7.98
CA ALA A 501 8.64 10.98 -7.10
C ALA A 501 10.08 11.18 -7.60
N VAL A 502 10.69 10.11 -8.13
CA VAL A 502 12.04 10.17 -8.72
C VAL A 502 12.03 11.02 -10.00
N ASP A 503 11.02 10.82 -10.86
CA ASP A 503 10.88 11.60 -12.10
C ASP A 503 10.70 13.09 -11.79
N GLU A 504 9.83 13.44 -10.83
CA GLU A 504 9.60 14.82 -10.39
C GLU A 504 10.85 15.46 -9.76
N GLU A 505 11.53 14.74 -8.85
CA GLU A 505 12.73 15.26 -8.18
C GLU A 505 13.84 15.57 -9.18
N ARG A 506 14.12 14.64 -10.11
CA ARG A 506 15.18 14.83 -11.11
C ARG A 506 14.84 15.96 -12.06
N GLN A 507 13.59 16.04 -12.53
CA GLN A 507 13.17 17.13 -13.42
C GLN A 507 13.27 18.49 -12.72
N ALA A 508 12.75 18.60 -11.49
CA ALA A 508 12.86 19.81 -10.70
C ALA A 508 14.32 20.22 -10.48
N LEU A 509 15.19 19.27 -10.18
CA LEU A 509 16.63 19.53 -10.05
C LEU A 509 17.24 20.07 -11.34
N TYR A 510 16.97 19.46 -12.49
CA TYR A 510 17.52 19.88 -13.78
C TYR A 510 17.08 21.30 -14.15
N ASP A 511 15.80 21.61 -13.93
CA ASP A 511 15.27 22.96 -14.15
C ASP A 511 15.90 23.97 -13.20
N GLN A 512 16.11 23.58 -11.93
CA GLN A 512 16.68 24.45 -10.92
C GLN A 512 18.18 24.71 -11.12
N GLU A 513 18.98 23.80 -11.66
CA GLU A 513 20.42 24.06 -11.85
C GLU A 513 20.69 25.31 -12.71
N ALA A 514 19.94 25.48 -13.79
CA ALA A 514 20.04 26.66 -14.64
C ALA A 514 19.52 27.93 -13.94
N VAL A 515 18.37 27.83 -13.27
CA VAL A 515 17.73 28.96 -12.59
C VAL A 515 18.59 29.47 -11.42
N TYR A 516 19.08 28.57 -10.58
CA TYR A 516 19.88 28.94 -9.40
C TYR A 516 21.28 29.41 -9.77
N LYS A 517 21.83 28.97 -10.92
CA LYS A 517 23.04 29.57 -11.49
C LYS A 517 22.83 31.04 -11.85
N GLU A 518 21.72 31.37 -12.50
CA GLU A 518 21.38 32.75 -12.83
C GLU A 518 21.12 33.60 -11.57
N ILE A 519 20.42 33.06 -10.56
CA ILE A 519 20.25 33.73 -9.26
C ILE A 519 21.60 34.04 -8.62
N ALA A 520 22.53 33.09 -8.63
CA ALA A 520 23.86 33.31 -8.05
C ALA A 520 24.59 34.47 -8.74
N LEU A 521 24.54 34.57 -10.07
CA LEU A 521 25.11 35.69 -10.84
C LEU A 521 24.45 37.03 -10.50
N GLN A 522 23.11 37.05 -10.40
CA GLN A 522 22.35 38.25 -10.05
C GLN A 522 22.63 38.73 -8.62
N ASP A 523 22.89 37.80 -7.71
CA ASP A 523 23.32 38.07 -6.34
C ASP A 523 24.79 38.50 -6.23
N GLY A 524 25.53 38.54 -7.36
CA GLY A 524 26.91 39.01 -7.44
C GLY A 524 27.98 37.94 -7.25
N ALA A 525 27.64 36.65 -7.37
CA ALA A 525 28.63 35.58 -7.44
C ALA A 525 29.36 35.61 -8.80
N GLU A 526 30.61 35.18 -8.82
CA GLU A 526 31.43 35.08 -10.02
C GLU A 526 31.65 33.61 -10.38
N ILE A 527 31.43 33.25 -11.65
CA ILE A 527 31.50 31.85 -12.12
C ILE A 527 32.72 31.65 -13.02
N PHE A 528 33.50 30.61 -12.74
CA PHE A 528 34.71 30.22 -13.45
C PHE A 528 34.57 28.80 -14.01
N GLN A 529 35.21 28.58 -15.15
CA GLN A 529 35.39 27.25 -15.73
C GLN A 529 36.79 26.75 -15.42
N ILE A 530 36.96 25.44 -15.35
CA ILE A 530 38.25 24.81 -15.15
C ILE A 530 38.35 23.55 -16.00
N ASP A 531 39.58 23.24 -16.47
CA ASP A 531 39.85 21.95 -17.08
C ASP A 531 39.82 20.86 -15.99
N PRO A 532 38.92 19.86 -16.06
CA PRO A 532 38.87 18.79 -15.07
C PRO A 532 40.00 17.77 -15.22
N GLN A 533 40.78 17.76 -16.32
CA GLN A 533 41.77 16.70 -16.56
C GLN A 533 42.82 16.54 -15.44
N PRO A 534 43.43 17.61 -14.88
CA PRO A 534 44.37 17.46 -13.78
C PRO A 534 43.75 16.82 -12.52
N PHE A 535 42.47 17.12 -12.27
CA PHE A 535 41.71 16.55 -11.15
C PHE A 535 41.36 15.08 -11.39
N LYS A 536 40.95 14.73 -12.62
CA LYS A 536 40.68 13.34 -13.03
C LYS A 536 41.92 12.46 -12.90
N GLN A 537 43.09 12.94 -13.33
CA GLN A 537 44.35 12.20 -13.21
C GLN A 537 44.73 11.87 -11.75
N ILE A 538 44.40 12.75 -10.80
CA ILE A 538 44.64 12.51 -9.37
C ILE A 538 43.64 11.51 -8.80
N VAL A 539 42.37 11.57 -9.21
CA VAL A 539 41.34 10.69 -8.63
C VAL A 539 41.39 9.26 -9.18
N GLU A 540 41.78 9.05 -10.44
CA GLU A 540 41.83 7.72 -11.07
C GLU A 540 42.54 6.65 -10.22
N PRO A 541 43.77 6.85 -9.73
CA PRO A 541 44.43 5.87 -8.85
C PRO A 541 43.72 5.71 -7.50
N ILE A 542 43.06 6.76 -6.99
CA ILE A 542 42.25 6.68 -5.76
C ILE A 542 41.02 5.79 -5.98
N GLN A 543 40.33 5.96 -7.11
CA GLN A 543 39.17 5.14 -7.46
C GLN A 543 39.56 3.66 -7.55
N GLN A 544 40.69 3.35 -8.20
CA GLN A 544 41.18 1.98 -8.34
C GLN A 544 41.59 1.36 -7.00
N MET A 545 42.34 2.13 -6.19
CA MET A 545 42.76 1.70 -4.85
C MET A 545 41.54 1.41 -3.96
N LEU A 546 40.60 2.36 -3.87
CA LEU A 546 39.38 2.17 -3.09
C LEU A 546 38.60 0.95 -3.58
N ALA A 547 38.38 0.86 -4.90
CA ALA A 547 37.60 -0.23 -5.46
C ALA A 547 38.21 -1.59 -5.12
N LYS A 548 39.54 -1.70 -5.11
CA LYS A 548 40.25 -2.91 -4.66
C LYS A 548 40.06 -3.16 -3.16
N ASP A 549 40.22 -2.13 -2.33
CA ASP A 549 40.15 -2.26 -0.87
C ASP A 549 38.76 -2.69 -0.37
N ILE A 550 37.69 -2.31 -1.08
CA ILE A 550 36.30 -2.68 -0.76
C ILE A 550 35.73 -3.76 -1.70
N GLU A 551 36.57 -4.44 -2.49
CA GLU A 551 36.18 -5.55 -3.38
C GLU A 551 35.07 -5.20 -4.40
N THR A 552 35.18 -4.02 -5.01
CA THR A 552 34.21 -3.46 -5.98
C THR A 552 34.83 -3.16 -7.35
N GLU A 553 35.97 -3.74 -7.71
CA GLU A 553 36.61 -3.48 -9.02
C GLU A 553 35.68 -3.78 -10.20
N ASN A 554 34.91 -4.87 -10.11
CA ASN A 554 33.92 -5.23 -11.11
C ASN A 554 32.78 -4.22 -11.20
N LEU A 555 32.36 -3.65 -10.06
CA LEU A 555 31.32 -2.61 -10.03
C LEU A 555 31.84 -1.31 -10.65
N LEU A 556 33.06 -0.90 -10.30
CA LEU A 556 33.73 0.27 -10.89
C LEU A 556 33.86 0.11 -12.41
N LYS A 557 34.31 -1.05 -12.87
CA LYS A 557 34.42 -1.37 -14.30
C LYS A 557 33.05 -1.30 -15.00
N THR A 558 32.03 -1.91 -14.41
CA THR A 558 30.67 -1.89 -14.97
C THR A 558 30.15 -0.47 -15.10
N ILE A 559 30.37 0.38 -14.09
CA ILE A 559 30.00 1.79 -14.15
C ILE A 559 30.73 2.46 -15.31
N LYS A 560 32.06 2.35 -15.41
CA LYS A 560 32.84 2.98 -16.49
C LYS A 560 32.41 2.54 -17.90
N GLU A 561 32.02 1.28 -18.08
CA GLU A 561 31.52 0.75 -19.35
C GLU A 561 30.16 1.34 -19.78
N LEU A 562 29.31 1.73 -18.81
CA LEU A 562 28.01 2.34 -19.10
C LEU A 562 28.11 3.75 -19.70
N LYS A 563 29.29 4.37 -19.69
CA LYS A 563 29.56 5.64 -20.36
C LYS A 563 29.24 5.60 -21.86
N GLN A 564 29.57 4.49 -22.54
CA GLN A 564 29.75 4.43 -24.01
C GLN A 564 28.61 3.81 -24.82
N ILE A 565 27.45 3.52 -24.22
CA ILE A 565 26.36 2.89 -24.99
C ILE A 565 25.62 3.97 -25.78
N SER A 566 25.99 4.13 -27.05
CA SER A 566 25.29 4.94 -28.06
C SER A 566 23.93 4.36 -28.42
#